data_AF-A0A959NN67-F1
#
_entry.id   AF-A0A959NN67-F1
#
_cell.length_a   1.000
_cell.length_b   1.000
_cell.length_c   1.000
_cell.angle_alpha   90.00
_cell.angle_beta   90.00
_cell.angle_gamma   90.00
#
_symmetry.space_group_name_H-M   'P 1'
#
loop_
_entity.id
_entity.type
_entity.pdbx_description
1 polymer ?
#
loop_
_entity_poly.entity_id
_entity_poly.type
_entity_poly.pdbx_seq_one_letter_code
_entity_poly.pdbx_strand_id
1 'polypeptide(L)' 'MAQDKSPLSLILKGIENSYNIQFNYAPDNIDQVFIRAPDSNLSLKEVLLYLENNTDLKFNSSENGIIIITTKP' A
#
# COMPACT_ATOMS: atom_id res chain seq x y z
N MET A 1 -2.33 18.49 15.34
CA MET A 1 -1.57 18.25 14.09
C MET A 1 -2.47 17.40 13.22
N ALA A 2 -3.01 17.95 12.13
CA ALA A 2 -3.79 17.17 11.19
C ALA A 2 -2.81 16.22 10.49
N GLN A 3 -2.95 14.91 10.68
CA GLN A 3 -2.30 13.96 9.79
C GLN A 3 -3.12 13.94 8.49
N ASP A 4 -2.68 14.75 7.54
CA ASP A 4 -3.24 14.84 6.20
C ASP A 4 -3.12 13.48 5.50
N LYS A 5 -4.22 13.05 4.88
CA LYS A 5 -4.22 11.83 4.07
C LYS A 5 -3.48 12.12 2.76
N SER A 6 -2.64 11.18 2.33
CA SER A 6 -1.95 11.25 1.05
C SER A 6 -2.57 10.27 0.05
N PRO A 7 -2.45 10.53 -1.26
CA PRO A 7 -2.75 9.54 -2.29
C PRO A 7 -2.01 8.23 -2.01
N LEU A 8 -2.71 7.11 -2.07
CA LEU A 8 -2.13 5.78 -1.87
C LEU A 8 -0.97 5.53 -2.85
N SER A 9 -1.09 6.01 -4.09
CA SER A 9 -0.03 5.93 -5.10
C SER A 9 1.32 6.50 -4.63
N LEU A 10 1.31 7.61 -3.89
CA LEU A 10 2.55 8.19 -3.34
C LEU A 10 3.11 7.36 -2.19
N ILE A 11 2.23 6.83 -1.34
CA ILE A 11 2.61 5.96 -0.23
C ILE A 11 3.22 4.66 -0.76
N LEU A 12 2.62 4.04 -1.78
CA LEU A 12 3.12 2.82 -2.41
C LEU A 12 4.54 3.02 -2.96
N LYS A 13 4.80 4.12 -3.69
CA LYS A 13 6.14 4.45 -4.17
C LYS A 13 7.17 4.56 -3.04
N GLY A 14 6.78 5.11 -1.89
CA GLY A 14 7.66 5.15 -0.71
C GLY A 14 8.01 3.75 -0.23
N ILE A 15 7.01 2.88 -0.12
CA ILE A 15 7.16 1.50 0.35
C ILE A 15 8.01 0.66 -0.63
N GLU A 16 7.84 0.84 -1.95
CA GLU A 16 8.66 0.16 -2.97
C GLU A 16 10.16 0.41 -2.73
N ASN A 17 10.52 1.67 -2.50
CA ASN A 17 11.91 2.06 -2.24
C ASN A 17 12.42 1.53 -0.89
N SER A 18 11.59 1.57 0.16
CA SER A 18 12.01 1.15 1.51
C SER A 18 12.25 -0.35 1.65
N TYR A 19 11.45 -1.18 0.97
CA TYR A 19 11.54 -2.64 1.10
C TYR A 19 12.08 -3.34 -0.15
N ASN A 20 12.47 -2.58 -1.18
CA ASN A 20 12.96 -3.10 -2.45
C ASN A 20 11.96 -4.10 -3.08
N ILE A 21 10.70 -3.67 -3.17
CA ILE A 21 9.58 -4.42 -3.74
C ILE A 21 8.91 -3.62 -4.86
N GLN A 22 8.00 -4.25 -5.59
CA GLN A 22 7.16 -3.58 -6.59
C GLN A 22 5.69 -3.89 -6.36
N PHE A 23 4.82 -2.89 -6.53
CA PHE A 23 3.38 -3.11 -6.55
C PHE A 23 2.88 -3.22 -8.00
N ASN A 24 2.05 -4.22 -8.25
CA ASN A 24 1.32 -4.37 -9.49
C ASN A 24 -0.18 -4.22 -9.24
N TYR A 25 -0.82 -3.31 -9.97
CA TYR A 25 -2.22 -2.94 -9.77
C TYR A 25 -2.81 -2.29 -11.02
N ALA A 26 -4.14 -2.40 -11.16
CA ALA A 26 -4.87 -1.55 -12.11
C ALA A 26 -4.96 -0.11 -11.56
N PRO A 27 -4.69 0.93 -12.36
CA PRO A 27 -4.73 2.33 -11.90
C PRO A 27 -6.05 2.71 -11.21
N ASP A 28 -7.17 2.26 -11.77
CA ASP A 28 -8.52 2.50 -11.25
C ASP A 28 -8.71 2.00 -9.81
N ASN A 29 -7.97 0.98 -9.37
CA ASN A 29 -8.08 0.45 -8.00
C ASN A 29 -7.55 1.43 -6.94
N ILE A 30 -6.64 2.35 -7.31
CA ILE A 30 -5.96 3.22 -6.34
C ILE A 30 -6.15 4.72 -6.59
N ASP A 31 -6.69 5.12 -7.75
CA ASP A 31 -6.77 6.51 -8.22
C ASP A 31 -7.42 7.46 -7.20
N GLN A 32 -8.43 6.97 -6.45
CA GLN A 32 -9.17 7.76 -5.47
C GLN A 32 -8.98 7.30 -4.01
N VAL A 33 -7.92 6.53 -3.73
CA VAL A 33 -7.65 6.04 -2.39
C VAL A 33 -6.72 7.00 -1.64
N PHE A 34 -7.21 7.58 -0.56
CA PHE A 34 -6.47 8.48 0.31
C PHE A 34 -6.37 7.91 1.72
N ILE A 35 -5.15 7.72 2.20
CA ILE A 35 -4.86 7.11 3.49
C ILE A 35 -3.72 7.86 4.18
N ARG A 36 -3.65 7.74 5.50
CA ARG A 36 -2.48 8.20 6.26
C ARG A 36 -1.32 7.26 6.00
N ALA A 37 -0.11 7.81 5.98
CA ALA A 37 1.08 6.99 5.85
C ALA A 37 1.20 6.06 7.08
N PRO A 38 1.58 4.79 6.88
CA PRO A 38 1.92 3.89 7.97
C PRO A 38 3.16 4.39 8.73
N ASP A 39 3.33 3.94 9.98
CA ASP A 39 4.52 4.26 10.76
C ASP A 39 5.78 3.68 10.11
N SER A 40 6.87 4.46 10.08
CA SER A 40 8.11 4.09 9.41
C SER A 40 8.87 2.94 10.09
N ASN A 41 8.51 2.57 11.31
CA ASN A 41 9.15 1.48 12.06
C ASN A 41 8.50 0.11 11.81
N LEU A 42 7.43 0.04 11.01
CA LEU A 42 6.71 -1.21 10.75
C LEU A 42 7.48 -2.15 9.81
N SER A 43 7.29 -3.45 9.99
CA SER A 43 7.74 -4.45 9.02
C SER A 43 6.88 -4.39 7.76
N LEU A 44 7.38 -4.87 6.61
CA LEU A 44 6.58 -4.92 5.37
C LEU A 44 5.22 -5.60 5.59
N LYS A 45 5.18 -6.72 6.32
CA LYS A 45 3.94 -7.43 6.64
C LYS A 45 2.95 -6.56 7.42
N GLU A 46 3.44 -5.78 8.38
CA GLU A 46 2.60 -4.88 9.19
C GLU A 46 2.12 -3.69 8.36
N VAL A 47 2.96 -3.17 7.48
CA VAL A 47 2.59 -2.15 6.50
C VAL A 47 1.46 -2.65 5.59
N LEU A 48 1.62 -3.84 4.98
CA LEU A 48 0.58 -4.40 4.10
C LEU A 48 -0.74 -4.63 4.86
N LEU A 49 -0.66 -5.17 6.09
CA LEU A 49 -1.85 -5.35 6.93
C LEU A 49 -2.51 -4.01 7.30
N TYR A 50 -1.73 -2.97 7.57
CA TYR A 50 -2.25 -1.63 7.80
C TYR A 50 -3.00 -1.10 6.58
N LEU A 51 -2.42 -1.22 5.38
CA LEU A 51 -3.06 -0.79 4.14
C LEU A 51 -4.35 -1.57 3.89
N GLU A 52 -4.34 -2.89 4.08
CA GLU A 52 -5.55 -3.73 3.99
C GLU A 52 -6.62 -3.29 4.98
N ASN A 53 -6.29 -2.97 6.23
CA ASN A 53 -7.28 -2.61 7.24
C ASN A 53 -7.90 -1.22 7.04
N ASN A 54 -7.26 -0.36 6.25
CA ASN A 54 -7.66 1.04 6.07
C ASN A 54 -8.09 1.36 4.63
N THR A 55 -8.19 0.34 3.77
CA THR A 55 -8.66 0.45 2.39
C THR A 55 -9.53 -0.76 2.02
N ASP A 56 -10.30 -0.64 0.94
CA ASP A 56 -11.03 -1.76 0.33
C ASP A 56 -10.16 -2.59 -0.63
N LEU A 57 -8.86 -2.62 -0.37
CA LEU A 57 -7.86 -3.31 -1.19
C LEU A 57 -7.27 -4.51 -0.46
N LYS A 58 -6.86 -5.51 -1.23
CA LYS A 58 -6.17 -6.70 -0.79
C LYS A 58 -4.77 -6.73 -1.39
N PHE A 59 -3.79 -7.11 -0.58
CA PHE A 59 -2.37 -7.09 -0.95
C PHE A 59 -1.82 -8.51 -0.90
N ASN A 60 -1.59 -9.11 -2.07
CA ASN A 60 -1.11 -10.48 -2.18
C ASN A 60 0.36 -10.50 -2.58
N SER A 61 1.22 -11.02 -1.71
CA SER A 61 2.62 -11.24 -2.04
C SER A 61 2.79 -12.37 -3.06
N SER A 62 3.48 -12.09 -4.15
CA SER A 62 3.92 -13.05 -5.16
C SER A 62 5.41 -13.39 -4.96
N GLU A 63 5.88 -14.43 -5.63
CA GLU A 63 7.32 -14.70 -5.75
C GLU A 63 8.04 -13.51 -6.41
N ASN A 64 9.29 -13.26 -5.99
CA ASN A 64 10.19 -12.20 -6.48
C ASN A 64 9.93 -10.76 -6.00
N GLY A 65 9.31 -10.57 -4.83
CA GLY A 65 9.17 -9.23 -4.26
C GLY A 65 8.13 -8.36 -4.97
N ILE A 66 7.19 -8.99 -5.69
CA ILE A 66 6.05 -8.32 -6.31
C ILE A 66 4.83 -8.48 -5.39
N ILE A 67 4.12 -7.39 -5.12
CA ILE A 67 2.85 -7.37 -4.40
C ILE A 67 1.72 -7.03 -5.37
N ILE A 68 0.76 -7.94 -5.52
CA ILE A 68 -0.42 -7.74 -6.36
C ILE A 68 -1.53 -7.10 -5.53
N ILE A 69 -2.05 -5.96 -6.01
CA ILE A 69 -3.17 -5.26 -5.35
C ILE A 69 -4.46 -5.49 -6.14
N THR A 70 -5.49 -5.96 -5.44
CA THR A 70 -6.85 -6.11 -5.97
C THR A 70 -7.86 -5.43 -5.06
N THR A 71 -9.06 -5.16 -5.53
CA THR A 71 -10.17 -4.83 -4.62
C THR A 71 -10.52 -6.05 -3.78
N LYS A 72 -11.02 -5.83 -2.57
CA LYS A 72 -11.61 -6.91 -1.77
C LYS A 72 -12.92 -7.38 -2.43
N PRO A 73 -13.24 -8.67 -2.33
CA PRO A 73 -14.54 -9.21 -2.76
C PRO A 73 -15.68 -8.71 -1.86
#